data_AF-A0A9W6T3B1-F1
#
_entry.id   AF-A0A9W6T3B1-F1
#
_cell.length_a   1.000
_cell.length_b   1.000
_cell.length_c   1.000
_cell.angle_alpha   90.00
_cell.angle_beta   90.00
_cell.angle_gamma   90.00
#
_symmetry.space_group_name_H-M   'P 1'
#
loop_
_entity.id
_entity.type
_entity.pdbx_description
1 polymer ?
#
loop_
_entity_poly.entity_id
_entity_poly.type
_entity_poly.pdbx_seq_one_letter_code
_entity_poly.pdbx_strand_id
1 'polypeptide(L)'
;MIHSVLIFNNEGVPRLLKFYTSVDIQTQKLLLHQVHQLVIRRNDSQCSFLTPPPLLKGYEDIRVIYRHYATLYFVFIVDQQESELGILDLIQVFVEVLNKCFENVCELDLVFGWQVLETALEEIVQGGMVIDTSIRKIVLAIDEANKQQTSSTSSGSGVSGGLTSAISGGAGGFLNPHNSVNGSGGRGVGGTGITGLDAAGNFTMNAMESIKNSGFFSRWGGNQ
;
A
#
# COMPACT_ATOMS: atom_id res chain seq x y z
N MET A 1 20.71 -3.21 -7.99
CA MET A 1 19.31 -3.64 -7.82
C MET A 1 18.43 -2.46 -7.39
N ILE A 2 17.10 -2.60 -7.49
CA ILE A 2 16.13 -1.61 -7.02
C ILE A 2 15.81 -1.88 -5.53
N HIS A 3 16.05 -0.92 -4.65
CA HIS A 3 15.76 -1.05 -3.22
C HIS A 3 14.33 -0.68 -2.86
N SER A 4 13.81 0.38 -3.48
CA SER A 4 12.46 0.86 -3.20
C SER A 4 11.92 1.73 -4.32
N VAL A 5 10.59 1.72 -4.45
CA VAL A 5 9.81 2.56 -5.36
C VAL A 5 8.83 3.37 -4.53
N LEU A 6 8.86 4.69 -4.73
CA LEU A 6 8.05 5.66 -3.99
C LEU A 6 7.26 6.49 -5.00
N ILE A 7 5.98 6.68 -4.74
CA ILE A 7 5.13 7.63 -5.44
C ILE A 7 4.50 8.54 -4.40
N PHE A 8 4.65 9.85 -4.57
CA PHE A 8 4.06 10.84 -3.67
C PHE A 8 3.68 12.10 -4.45
N ASN A 9 2.76 12.89 -3.88
CA ASN A 9 2.30 14.13 -4.48
C ASN A 9 3.19 15.33 -4.14
N ASN A 10 2.86 16.51 -4.67
CA ASN A 10 3.54 17.77 -4.36
C ASN A 10 3.59 18.10 -2.86
N GLU A 11 2.60 17.67 -2.09
CA GLU A 11 2.51 17.90 -0.64
C GLU A 11 3.32 16.88 0.19
N GLY A 12 3.92 15.88 -0.45
CA GLY A 12 4.67 14.82 0.21
C GLY A 12 3.80 13.69 0.78
N VAL A 13 2.52 13.65 0.40
CA VAL A 13 1.60 12.57 0.74
C VAL A 13 1.91 11.36 -0.13
N PRO A 14 2.23 10.19 0.47
CA PRO A 14 2.54 8.99 -0.29
C PRO A 14 1.28 8.41 -0.95
N ARG A 15 1.42 7.98 -2.19
CA ARG A 15 0.46 7.20 -2.97
C ARG A 15 0.86 5.74 -3.10
N LEU A 16 2.16 5.46 -3.16
CA LEU A 16 2.73 4.12 -3.16
C LEU A 16 4.08 4.14 -2.44
N LEU A 17 4.32 3.15 -1.59
CA LEU A 17 5.61 2.92 -0.94
C LEU A 17 5.90 1.43 -0.99
N LYS A 18 6.81 1.00 -1.87
CA LYS A 18 7.25 -0.39 -1.97
C LYS A 18 8.73 -0.49 -1.67
N PHE A 19 9.08 -1.29 -0.67
CA PHE A 19 10.46 -1.58 -0.28
C PHE A 19 10.76 -3.05 -0.58
N TYR A 20 11.79 -3.30 -1.38
CA TYR A 20 12.27 -4.66 -1.68
C TYR A 20 13.34 -5.13 -0.70
N THR A 21 13.93 -4.21 0.05
CA THR A 21 14.84 -4.50 1.17
C THR A 21 14.10 -4.30 2.49
N SER A 22 14.36 -5.15 3.48
CA SER A 22 13.78 -4.99 4.82
C SER A 22 14.27 -3.69 5.47
N VAL A 23 13.36 -2.74 5.67
CA VAL A 23 13.63 -1.44 6.29
C VAL A 23 12.57 -1.17 7.35
N ASP A 24 12.97 -0.67 8.51
CA ASP A 24 12.04 -0.31 9.58
C ASP A 24 11.08 0.81 9.17
N ILE A 25 9.85 0.77 9.68
CA ILE A 25 8.76 1.70 9.32
C ILE A 25 9.15 3.16 9.63
N GLN A 26 9.87 3.40 10.73
CA GLN A 26 10.34 4.75 11.07
C GLN A 26 11.33 5.26 10.03
N THR A 27 12.26 4.40 9.61
CA THR A 27 13.24 4.70 8.58
C THR A 27 12.57 4.94 7.23
N GLN A 28 11.55 4.15 6.86
CA GLN A 28 10.79 4.36 5.62
C GLN A 28 10.13 5.75 5.57
N LYS A 29 9.50 6.18 6.68
CA LYS A 29 8.88 7.51 6.79
C LYS A 29 9.91 8.63 6.70
N LEU A 30 11.04 8.48 7.39
CA LEU A 30 12.13 9.46 7.34
C LEU A 30 12.72 9.56 5.93
N LEU A 31 12.91 8.43 5.26
CA LEU A 31 13.41 8.36 3.90
C LEU A 31 12.47 9.08 2.94
N LEU A 32 11.16 8.83 3.02
CA LEU A 32 10.16 9.53 2.21
C LEU A 32 10.25 11.05 2.42
N HIS A 33 10.26 11.50 3.67
CA HIS A 33 10.31 12.92 3.99
C HIS A 33 11.60 13.59 3.47
N GLN A 34 12.74 12.93 3.60
CA GLN A 34 14.01 13.45 3.09
C GLN A 34 14.05 13.50 1.56
N VAL A 35 13.55 12.45 0.88
CA VAL A 35 13.45 12.42 -0.58
C VAL A 35 12.53 13.54 -1.07
N HIS A 36 11.37 13.72 -0.46
CA HIS A 36 10.44 14.80 -0.80
C HIS A 36 11.10 16.19 -0.68
N GLN A 37 11.79 16.45 0.42
CA GLN A 37 12.51 17.73 0.62
C GLN A 37 13.61 17.99 -0.42
N LEU A 38 14.26 16.94 -0.92
CA LEU A 38 15.29 17.05 -1.94
C LEU A 38 14.68 17.29 -3.33
N VAL A 39 13.56 16.65 -3.64
CA VAL A 39 12.89 16.75 -4.95
C VAL A 39 12.18 18.09 -5.12
N ILE A 40 11.40 18.53 -4.12
CA ILE A 40 10.54 19.73 -4.25
C ILE A 40 11.29 21.05 -4.42
N ARG A 41 12.58 21.08 -4.02
CA ARG A 41 13.42 22.28 -4.12
C ARG A 41 14.12 22.43 -5.47
N ARG A 42 14.04 21.42 -6.34
CA ARG A 42 14.75 21.39 -7.61
C ARG A 42 13.89 22.00 -8.71
N ASN A 43 14.57 22.68 -9.64
CA ASN A 43 13.94 23.22 -10.83
C ASN A 43 13.91 22.18 -11.96
N ASP A 44 13.04 22.36 -12.95
CA ASP A 44 12.87 21.42 -14.07
C ASP A 44 14.11 21.33 -14.98
N SER A 45 15.09 22.22 -14.82
CA SER A 45 16.37 22.23 -15.55
C SER A 45 17.49 21.46 -14.85
N GLN A 46 17.27 21.01 -13.61
CA GLN A 46 18.22 20.19 -12.88
C GLN A 46 18.05 18.71 -13.19
N CYS A 47 19.14 17.94 -13.13
CA CYS A 47 19.11 16.52 -13.44
C CYS A 47 18.17 15.75 -12.49
N SER A 48 17.55 14.70 -13.01
CA SER A 48 16.74 13.72 -12.28
C SER A 48 17.51 12.87 -11.26
N PHE A 49 18.77 13.21 -10.98
CA PHE A 49 19.66 12.47 -10.10
C PHE A 49 19.82 13.21 -8.79
N LEU A 50 19.58 12.52 -7.68
CA LEU A 50 19.86 13.03 -6.35
C LEU A 50 20.99 12.24 -5.72
N THR A 51 21.94 12.96 -5.14
CA THR A 51 22.87 12.40 -4.16
C THR A 51 22.05 11.90 -2.96
N PRO A 52 22.36 10.70 -2.44
CA PRO A 52 21.55 10.06 -1.41
C PRO A 52 21.33 10.96 -0.18
N PRO A 53 20.13 10.91 0.44
CA PRO A 53 19.82 11.61 1.67
C PRO A 53 20.85 11.37 2.80
N PRO A 54 21.01 12.32 3.75
CA PRO A 54 21.96 12.20 4.85
C PRO A 54 21.82 10.93 5.71
N LEU A 55 20.63 10.31 5.73
CA LEU A 55 20.35 9.07 6.46
C LEU A 55 20.93 7.83 5.76
N LEU A 56 21.23 7.95 4.48
CA LEU A 56 21.90 6.95 3.65
C LEU A 56 23.39 7.26 3.43
N LYS A 57 23.97 8.25 4.12
CA LYS A 57 25.41 8.62 3.97
C LYS A 57 26.42 7.53 4.35
N GLY A 58 25.97 6.38 4.87
CA GLY A 58 26.78 5.18 5.10
C GLY A 58 26.55 4.05 4.09
N TYR A 59 25.64 4.23 3.14
CA TYR A 59 25.42 3.36 2.00
C TYR A 59 25.97 4.10 0.77
N GLU A 60 27.27 3.95 0.55
CA GLU A 60 28.04 4.78 -0.38
C GLU A 60 27.61 4.61 -1.86
N ASP A 61 26.80 3.58 -2.15
CA ASP A 61 26.47 3.14 -3.50
C ASP A 61 24.99 3.25 -3.86
N ILE A 62 24.20 4.14 -3.22
CA ILE A 62 22.77 4.32 -3.54
C ILE A 62 22.50 5.60 -4.32
N ARG A 63 21.69 5.49 -5.38
CA ARG A 63 21.23 6.59 -6.23
C ARG A 63 19.72 6.73 -6.15
N VAL A 64 19.24 7.97 -6.16
CA VAL A 64 17.81 8.27 -6.21
C VAL A 64 17.52 8.92 -7.55
N ILE A 65 16.64 8.27 -8.32
CA ILE A 65 16.25 8.67 -9.66
C ILE A 65 14.77 9.00 -9.62
N TYR A 66 14.39 10.17 -10.13
CA TYR A 66 12.99 10.59 -10.10
C TYR A 66 12.52 11.21 -11.41
N ARG A 67 11.21 11.17 -11.62
CA ARG A 67 10.53 11.92 -12.67
C ARG A 67 9.21 12.48 -12.17
N HIS A 68 8.94 13.72 -12.55
CA HIS A 68 7.72 14.43 -12.20
C HIS A 68 6.70 14.32 -13.33
N TYR A 69 5.50 13.84 -13.01
CA TYR A 69 4.37 13.77 -13.93
C TYR A 69 3.16 14.46 -13.29
N ALA A 70 2.73 15.58 -13.88
CA ALA A 70 1.62 16.40 -13.41
C ALA A 70 1.76 16.84 -11.93
N THR A 71 1.17 16.10 -11.00
CA THR A 71 1.19 16.36 -9.55
C THR A 71 1.94 15.30 -8.74
N LEU A 72 2.49 14.28 -9.41
CA LEU A 72 3.09 13.10 -8.81
C LEU A 72 4.57 12.97 -9.14
N TYR A 73 5.34 12.61 -8.13
CA TYR A 73 6.73 12.21 -8.26
C TYR A 73 6.85 10.70 -8.22
N PHE A 74 7.45 10.15 -9.27
CA PHE A 74 7.83 8.75 -9.35
C PHE A 74 9.31 8.66 -9.01
N VAL A 75 9.64 7.97 -7.93
CA VAL A 75 11.01 7.89 -7.41
C VAL A 75 11.45 6.44 -7.24
N PHE A 76 12.60 6.13 -7.82
CA PHE A 76 13.26 4.84 -7.73
C PHE A 76 14.57 5.02 -6.98
N ILE A 77 14.78 4.22 -5.95
CA ILE A 77 16.03 4.16 -5.19
C ILE A 77 16.74 2.89 -5.60
N VAL A 78 17.93 3.04 -6.17
CA VAL A 78 18.67 1.97 -6.84
C VAL A 78 20.14 1.97 -6.44
N ASP A 79 20.81 0.84 -6.61
CA ASP A 79 22.27 0.79 -6.48
C ASP A 79 22.98 1.57 -7.61
N GLN A 80 24.24 1.90 -7.36
CA GLN A 80 25.15 2.50 -8.33
C GLN A 80 25.36 1.65 -9.59
N GLN A 81 25.19 0.33 -9.48
CA GLN A 81 25.36 -0.61 -10.58
C GLN A 81 24.23 -0.52 -11.63
N GLU A 82 23.08 0.04 -11.25
CA GLU A 82 21.98 0.24 -12.20
C GLU A 82 22.23 1.48 -13.07
N SER A 83 21.88 1.36 -14.35
CA SER A 83 21.96 2.49 -15.30
C SER A 83 20.85 3.48 -15.01
N GLU A 84 21.19 4.76 -14.79
CA GLU A 84 20.18 5.74 -14.45
C GLU A 84 19.22 6.03 -15.60
N LEU A 85 19.71 5.98 -16.85
CA LEU A 85 18.87 6.11 -18.03
C LEU A 85 17.91 4.93 -18.19
N GLY A 86 18.36 3.72 -17.81
CA GLY A 86 17.51 2.53 -17.82
C GLY A 86 16.34 2.65 -16.83
N ILE A 87 16.59 3.20 -15.64
CA ILE A 87 15.54 3.45 -14.65
C ILE A 87 14.59 4.57 -15.10
N LEU A 88 15.09 5.61 -15.77
CA LEU A 88 14.23 6.65 -16.35
C LEU A 88 13.30 6.11 -17.44
N ASP A 89 13.78 5.17 -18.26
CA ASP A 89 12.95 4.47 -19.25
C ASP A 89 11.94 3.53 -18.58
N LEU A 90 12.35 2.83 -17.52
CA LEU A 90 11.45 1.99 -16.72
C LEU A 90 10.31 2.79 -16.10
N ILE A 91 10.59 3.98 -15.56
CA ILE A 91 9.56 4.90 -15.05
C ILE A 91 8.57 5.27 -16.17
N GLN A 92 9.06 5.52 -17.38
CA GLN A 92 8.20 5.84 -18.53
C GLN A 92 7.30 4.66 -18.89
N VAL A 93 7.85 3.43 -18.96
CA VAL A 93 7.08 2.21 -19.20
C VAL A 93 6.01 2.02 -18.12
N PHE A 94 6.35 2.24 -16.85
CA PHE A 94 5.41 2.12 -15.74
C PHE A 94 4.25 3.11 -15.86
N VAL A 95 4.53 4.38 -16.14
CA VAL A 95 3.47 5.39 -16.35
C VAL A 95 2.62 5.06 -17.58
N GLU A 96 3.20 4.53 -18.66
CA GLU A 96 2.42 4.12 -19.83
C GLU A 96 1.51 2.90 -19.55
N VAL A 97 1.97 1.93 -18.76
CA VAL A 97 1.13 0.83 -18.26
C VAL A 97 -0.05 1.37 -17.47
N LEU A 98 0.19 2.24 -16.49
CA LEU A 98 -0.88 2.85 -15.69
C LEU A 98 -1.87 3.63 -16.55
N ASN A 99 -1.39 4.37 -17.55
CA ASN A 99 -2.27 5.12 -18.46
C ASN A 99 -3.19 4.21 -19.29
N LYS A 100 -2.76 2.98 -19.61
CA LYS A 100 -3.60 1.98 -20.29
C LYS A 100 -4.58 1.31 -19.34
N CYS A 101 -4.18 1.04 -18.10
CA CYS A 101 -5.07 0.42 -17.11
C CYS A 101 -6.22 1.36 -16.67
N PHE A 102 -5.98 2.67 -16.61
CA PHE A 102 -6.97 3.65 -16.13
C PHE A 102 -7.58 4.53 -17.23
N GLU A 103 -7.28 4.30 -18.51
CA GLU A 103 -7.80 5.07 -19.65
C GLU A 103 -7.71 6.61 -19.47
N ASN A 104 -6.48 7.14 -19.41
CA ASN A 104 -6.13 8.53 -19.01
C ASN A 104 -6.02 8.72 -17.51
N VAL A 105 -4.99 8.09 -16.93
CA VAL A 105 -4.76 8.05 -15.49
C VAL A 105 -4.63 9.46 -14.87
N CYS A 106 -5.34 9.69 -13.77
CA CYS A 106 -5.11 10.84 -12.89
C CYS A 106 -4.66 10.40 -11.49
N GLU A 107 -4.16 11.34 -10.68
CA GLU A 107 -3.74 11.05 -9.30
C GLU A 107 -4.86 10.41 -8.47
N LEU A 108 -6.10 10.85 -8.68
CA LEU A 108 -7.25 10.35 -7.94
C LEU A 108 -7.54 8.87 -8.25
N ASP A 109 -7.32 8.44 -9.50
CA ASP A 109 -7.48 7.04 -9.91
C ASP A 109 -6.44 6.16 -9.24
N LEU A 110 -5.21 6.65 -9.07
CA LEU A 110 -4.16 5.93 -8.35
C LEU A 110 -4.46 5.80 -6.85
N VAL A 111 -5.19 6.76 -6.28
CA VAL A 111 -5.63 6.71 -4.87
C VAL A 111 -6.75 5.69 -4.68
N PHE A 112 -7.74 5.68 -5.57
CA PHE A 112 -8.88 4.76 -5.46
C PHE A 112 -8.59 3.35 -5.99
N GLY A 113 -7.75 3.24 -7.02
CA GLY A 113 -7.33 2.01 -7.67
C GLY A 113 -5.94 1.53 -7.23
N TRP A 114 -5.60 1.67 -5.95
CA TRP A 114 -4.27 1.32 -5.44
C TRP A 114 -3.89 -0.14 -5.70
N GLN A 115 -4.86 -1.06 -5.75
CA GLN A 115 -4.60 -2.48 -6.04
C GLN A 115 -4.05 -2.67 -7.45
N VAL A 116 -4.62 -1.97 -8.42
CA VAL A 116 -4.16 -2.01 -9.82
C VAL A 116 -2.78 -1.37 -9.94
N LEU A 117 -2.55 -0.27 -9.20
CA LEU A 117 -1.23 0.37 -9.13
C LEU A 117 -0.16 -0.58 -8.55
N GLU A 118 -0.46 -1.27 -7.46
CA GLU A 118 0.48 -2.22 -6.85
C GLU A 118 0.72 -3.43 -7.76
N THR A 119 -0.35 -4.01 -8.32
CA THR A 119 -0.25 -5.15 -9.25
C THR A 119 0.57 -4.76 -10.49
N ALA A 120 0.36 -3.55 -11.02
CA ALA A 120 1.15 -3.05 -12.14
C ALA A 120 2.63 -2.89 -11.80
N LEU A 121 2.97 -2.45 -10.58
CA LEU A 121 4.36 -2.40 -10.14
C LEU A 121 4.95 -3.82 -10.01
N GLU A 122 4.20 -4.77 -9.47
CA GLU A 122 4.66 -6.15 -9.25
C GLU A 122 4.93 -6.92 -10.55
N GLU A 123 4.16 -6.67 -11.60
CA GLU A 123 4.41 -7.24 -12.94
C GLU A 123 5.67 -6.67 -13.60
N ILE A 124 6.07 -5.44 -13.24
CA ILE A 124 7.26 -4.78 -13.81
C ILE A 124 8.50 -5.09 -12.97
N VAL A 125 8.40 -4.99 -11.65
CA VAL A 125 9.51 -5.14 -10.71
C VAL A 125 9.13 -6.03 -9.53
N GLN A 126 9.87 -7.12 -9.40
CA GLN A 126 9.70 -8.06 -8.30
C GLN A 126 11.05 -8.35 -7.63
N GLY A 127 11.06 -8.32 -6.29
CA GLY A 127 12.29 -8.57 -5.52
C GLY A 127 13.44 -7.60 -5.83
N GLY A 128 13.14 -6.39 -6.33
CA GLY A 128 14.15 -5.40 -6.72
C GLY A 128 14.78 -5.63 -8.10
N MET A 129 14.23 -6.55 -8.89
CA MET A 129 14.66 -6.85 -10.25
C MET A 129 13.54 -6.58 -11.26
N VAL A 130 13.91 -6.12 -12.45
CA VAL A 130 12.96 -5.88 -13.56
C VAL A 130 12.59 -7.22 -14.19
N ILE A 131 11.30 -7.52 -14.28
CA ILE A 131 10.77 -8.80 -14.77
C ILE A 131 10.28 -8.70 -16.22
N ASP A 132 9.41 -7.73 -16.50
CA ASP A 132 8.92 -7.46 -17.85
C ASP A 132 8.87 -5.95 -18.11
N THR A 133 9.10 -5.55 -19.35
CA THR A 133 8.99 -4.18 -19.85
C THR A 133 7.97 -4.07 -20.99
N SER A 134 7.41 -5.19 -21.42
CA SER A 134 6.42 -5.23 -22.48
C SER A 134 5.05 -4.80 -21.96
N ILE A 135 4.70 -3.55 -22.22
CA ILE A 135 3.43 -2.93 -21.80
C ILE A 135 2.22 -3.80 -22.15
N ARG A 136 2.21 -4.42 -23.34
CA ARG A 136 1.11 -5.30 -23.77
C ARG A 136 0.96 -6.52 -22.88
N LYS A 137 2.07 -7.17 -22.51
CA LYS A 137 2.03 -8.37 -21.66
C LYS A 137 1.61 -8.02 -20.24
N ILE A 138 2.17 -6.94 -19.70
CA ILE A 138 1.88 -6.44 -18.36
C ILE A 138 0.39 -6.11 -18.22
N VAL A 139 -0.19 -5.35 -19.16
CA VAL A 139 -1.63 -5.01 -19.12
C VAL A 139 -2.51 -6.27 -19.17
N LEU A 140 -2.16 -7.24 -20.02
CA LEU A 140 -2.90 -8.51 -20.08
C LEU A 140 -2.84 -9.31 -18.77
N ALA A 141 -1.67 -9.35 -18.11
CA ALA A 141 -1.49 -10.03 -16.83
C ALA A 141 -2.30 -9.33 -15.71
N ILE A 142 -2.30 -8.00 -15.68
CA ILE A 142 -3.12 -7.22 -14.73
C ILE A 142 -4.61 -7.49 -14.93
N ASP A 143 -5.08 -7.52 -16.18
CA ASP A 143 -6.49 -7.84 -16.50
C ASP A 143 -6.89 -9.24 -16.05
N GLU A 144 -5.98 -10.22 -16.19
CA GLU A 144 -6.19 -11.57 -15.69
C GLU A 144 -6.25 -11.62 -14.16
N ALA A 145 -5.33 -10.93 -13.49
CA ALA A 145 -5.31 -10.82 -12.02
C ALA A 145 -6.60 -10.19 -11.48
N ASN A 146 -7.11 -9.13 -12.12
CA ASN A 146 -8.34 -8.46 -11.74
C ASN A 146 -9.59 -9.36 -11.90
N LYS A 147 -9.61 -10.21 -12.94
CA LYS A 147 -10.71 -11.19 -13.15
C LYS A 147 -10.74 -12.25 -12.07
N GLN A 148 -9.58 -12.75 -11.66
CA GLN A 148 -9.48 -13.78 -10.63
C GLN A 148 -10.00 -13.27 -9.27
N GLN A 149 -9.65 -12.04 -8.88
CA GLN A 149 -10.13 -11.41 -7.64
C GLN A 149 -11.66 -11.21 -7.61
N THR A 150 -12.27 -10.96 -8.77
CA THR A 150 -13.74 -10.85 -8.88
C THR A 150 -14.41 -12.22 -8.72
N SER A 151 -13.81 -13.28 -9.26
CA SER A 151 -14.35 -14.64 -9.23
C SER A 151 -14.32 -15.30 -7.84
N SER A 152 -13.38 -14.91 -6.97
CA SER A 152 -13.32 -15.39 -5.58
C SER A 152 -14.39 -14.81 -4.67
N THR A 153 -15.07 -13.72 -5.06
CA THR A 153 -16.13 -13.09 -4.26
C THR A 153 -17.52 -13.67 -4.57
N SER A 154 -17.71 -14.34 -5.71
CA SER A 154 -19.01 -14.88 -6.15
C SER A 154 -19.26 -16.36 -5.79
N SER A 155 -18.39 -17.01 -5.00
CA SER A 155 -18.49 -18.44 -4.67
C SER A 155 -19.02 -18.75 -3.25
N GLY A 156 -19.56 -17.75 -2.53
CA GLY A 156 -20.03 -17.90 -1.15
C GLY A 156 -21.45 -17.41 -0.88
N SER A 157 -22.47 -17.90 -1.59
CA SER A 157 -23.89 -17.80 -1.18
C SER A 157 -24.75 -18.83 -1.92
N GLY A 158 -24.59 -20.09 -1.53
CA GLY A 158 -25.40 -21.20 -1.98
C GLY A 158 -25.64 -22.17 -0.83
N VAL A 159 -26.27 -21.72 0.26
CA VAL A 159 -26.74 -22.63 1.30
C VAL A 159 -28.20 -22.97 1.01
N SER A 160 -28.38 -24.18 0.54
CA SER A 160 -29.64 -24.90 0.36
C SER A 160 -30.43 -24.94 1.67
N GLY A 161 -31.49 -24.13 1.76
CA GLY A 161 -32.52 -24.23 2.81
C GLY A 161 -33.45 -25.41 2.56
N GLY A 162 -32.97 -26.62 2.82
CA GLY A 162 -33.77 -27.84 2.88
C GLY A 162 -34.49 -27.97 4.22
N LEU A 163 -35.78 -28.29 4.13
CA LEU A 163 -36.76 -28.50 5.19
C LEU A 163 -36.35 -29.61 6.19
N THR A 164 -36.43 -29.37 7.50
CA THR A 164 -36.86 -30.38 8.50
C THR A 164 -37.48 -29.72 9.73
N SER A 165 -38.78 -29.97 9.94
CA SER A 165 -39.49 -29.76 11.20
C SER A 165 -39.48 -31.05 12.02
N ALA A 166 -39.10 -31.01 13.31
CA ALA A 166 -39.53 -32.02 14.31
C ALA A 166 -39.25 -31.59 15.78
N ILE A 167 -40.29 -31.07 16.44
CA ILE A 167 -40.86 -31.41 17.76
C ILE A 167 -40.02 -32.17 18.84
N SER A 168 -40.24 -31.71 20.10
CA SER A 168 -40.14 -32.37 21.44
C SER A 168 -38.90 -31.98 22.26
N GLY A 169 -38.93 -31.50 23.52
CA GLY A 169 -39.97 -31.46 24.54
C GLY A 169 -39.70 -32.49 25.64
N GLY A 170 -39.06 -32.11 26.75
CA GLY A 170 -39.12 -32.88 28.02
C GLY A 170 -37.81 -33.12 28.80
N ALA A 171 -37.69 -32.41 29.93
CA ALA A 171 -37.26 -32.84 31.26
C ALA A 171 -36.01 -33.73 31.52
N GLY A 172 -35.14 -33.24 32.42
CA GLY A 172 -34.66 -34.06 33.55
C GLY A 172 -33.16 -34.21 33.75
N GLY A 173 -32.60 -33.44 34.70
CA GLY A 173 -31.60 -33.85 35.70
C GLY A 173 -30.18 -34.22 35.23
N PHE A 174 -29.16 -33.62 35.87
CA PHE A 174 -28.15 -34.31 36.70
C PHE A 174 -26.96 -33.39 37.01
N LEU A 175 -26.89 -33.00 38.29
CA LEU A 175 -25.74 -32.82 39.19
C LEU A 175 -24.49 -32.01 38.78
N ASN A 176 -24.26 -30.96 39.59
CA ASN A 176 -22.99 -30.26 39.84
C ASN A 176 -22.04 -31.15 40.70
N PRO A 177 -20.72 -30.88 40.76
CA PRO A 177 -20.24 -30.10 41.90
C PRO A 177 -19.04 -29.17 41.64
N HIS A 178 -19.20 -27.92 42.12
CA HIS A 178 -18.28 -27.16 42.97
C HIS A 178 -16.75 -27.21 42.71
N ASN A 179 -16.16 -26.07 42.31
CA ASN A 179 -15.15 -25.43 43.17
C ASN A 179 -15.09 -23.91 42.96
N SER A 180 -15.03 -23.20 44.07
CA SER A 180 -15.00 -21.75 44.24
C SER A 180 -13.63 -21.35 44.74
N VAL A 181 -12.96 -20.35 44.16
CA VAL A 181 -12.12 -19.38 44.89
C VAL A 181 -12.15 -18.02 44.18
N ASN A 182 -12.24 -17.00 45.02
CA ASN A 182 -12.54 -15.60 44.83
C ASN A 182 -11.26 -14.73 44.90
N GLY A 183 -11.34 -13.49 44.40
CA GLY A 183 -10.45 -12.36 44.69
C GLY A 183 -9.40 -12.06 43.61
N SER A 184 -9.05 -10.82 43.27
CA SER A 184 -9.46 -9.49 43.74
C SER A 184 -8.73 -8.43 42.89
N GLY A 185 -9.43 -7.35 42.52
CA GLY A 185 -8.95 -5.96 42.30
C GLY A 185 -7.62 -5.65 41.60
N GLY A 186 -7.71 -4.93 40.47
CA GLY A 186 -6.60 -4.15 39.90
C GLY A 186 -7.08 -3.14 38.86
N ARG A 187 -7.03 -1.84 39.18
CA ARG A 187 -7.39 -0.69 38.33
C ARG A 187 -6.21 -0.27 37.44
N GLY A 188 -6.52 0.29 36.27
CA GLY A 188 -5.65 1.17 35.48
C GLY A 188 -5.03 0.48 34.25
N VAL A 189 -4.76 1.10 33.11
CA VAL A 189 -4.82 2.49 32.61
C VAL A 189 -4.90 2.36 31.08
N GLY A 190 -5.39 3.40 30.39
CA GLY A 190 -5.72 3.37 28.95
C GLY A 190 -4.60 3.01 27.98
N GLY A 191 -5.04 2.65 26.77
CA GLY A 191 -4.18 2.37 25.63
C GLY A 191 -5.04 1.99 24.42
N THR A 192 -5.62 2.99 23.75
CA THR A 192 -6.19 2.85 22.40
C THR A 192 -5.04 2.49 21.44
N GLY A 193 -4.76 1.20 21.31
CA GLY A 193 -3.80 0.66 20.34
C GLY A 193 -4.46 0.49 18.98
N ILE A 194 -4.39 1.52 18.14
CA ILE A 194 -4.62 1.41 16.71
C ILE A 194 -3.42 0.72 16.04
N THR A 195 -3.32 -0.60 16.13
CA THR A 195 -2.33 -1.36 15.34
C THR A 195 -2.99 -1.80 14.04
N GLY A 196 -2.85 -0.96 13.01
CA GLY A 196 -3.45 -1.14 11.69
C GLY A 196 -2.49 -1.60 10.60
N LEU A 197 -1.45 -2.38 10.94
CA LEU A 197 -0.53 -2.99 9.98
C LEU A 197 -0.19 -4.41 10.45
N ASP A 198 -0.31 -5.39 9.56
CA ASP A 198 0.16 -6.75 9.83
C ASP A 198 1.71 -6.84 9.72
N ALA A 199 2.27 -8.00 10.06
CA ALA A 199 3.72 -8.24 9.99
C ALA A 199 4.29 -8.21 8.54
N ALA A 200 3.43 -8.10 7.52
CA ALA A 200 3.80 -7.91 6.13
C ALA A 200 3.70 -6.43 5.69
N GLY A 201 3.29 -5.52 6.58
CA GLY A 201 3.17 -4.09 6.28
C GLY A 201 1.88 -3.73 5.52
N ASN A 202 0.88 -4.61 5.48
CA ASN A 202 -0.40 -4.33 4.83
C ASN A 202 -1.36 -3.64 5.81
N PHE A 203 -2.05 -2.61 5.33
CA PHE A 203 -3.12 -1.93 6.08
C PHE A 203 -4.28 -2.89 6.32
N THR A 204 -4.62 -3.14 7.58
CA THR A 204 -5.83 -3.89 7.92
C THR A 204 -7.06 -3.01 7.69
N MET A 205 -8.17 -3.59 7.18
CA MET A 205 -9.43 -2.87 6.85
C MET A 205 -9.92 -1.91 7.96
N ASN A 206 -9.60 -2.16 9.23
CA ASN A 206 -9.97 -1.31 10.37
C ASN A 206 -9.31 0.08 10.36
N ALA A 207 -8.14 0.24 9.75
CA ALA A 207 -7.48 1.55 9.66
C ALA A 207 -8.14 2.45 8.59
N MET A 208 -8.79 1.86 7.58
CA MET A 208 -9.51 2.59 6.53
C MET A 208 -10.89 3.07 7.01
N GLU A 209 -11.54 2.32 7.91
CA GLU A 209 -12.74 2.81 8.63
C GLU A 209 -12.40 3.92 9.64
N SER A 210 -11.23 3.89 10.27
CA SER A 210 -10.80 4.95 11.20
C SER A 210 -10.61 6.30 10.50
N ILE A 211 -10.18 6.33 9.23
CA ILE A 211 -10.07 7.54 8.40
C ILE A 211 -11.45 8.04 7.94
N LYS A 212 -12.40 7.14 7.69
CA LYS A 212 -13.80 7.52 7.42
C LYS A 212 -14.50 8.10 8.66
N ASN A 213 -14.17 7.58 9.85
CA ASN A 213 -14.79 8.00 11.12
C ASN A 213 -14.05 9.15 11.85
N SER A 214 -12.87 9.59 11.39
CA SER A 214 -12.09 10.66 12.03
C SER A 214 -12.60 12.08 11.73
N GLY A 215 -13.85 12.25 11.32
CA GLY A 215 -14.48 13.57 11.18
C GLY A 215 -13.88 14.47 10.11
N PHE A 216 -13.09 13.93 9.17
CA PHE A 216 -12.50 14.70 8.06
C PHE A 216 -13.60 15.29 7.14
N PHE A 217 -14.78 14.67 7.10
CA PHE A 217 -15.93 15.15 6.34
C PHE A 217 -16.77 16.22 7.08
N SER A 218 -16.60 16.40 8.39
CA SER A 218 -17.36 17.41 9.17
C SER A 218 -16.79 18.83 9.04
N ARG A 219 -15.70 19.03 8.29
CA ARG A 219 -15.05 20.34 8.10
C ARG A 219 -15.22 20.93 6.69
N TRP A 220 -15.97 20.26 5.81
CA TRP A 220 -16.29 20.73 4.46
C TRP A 220 -17.81 20.78 4.18
N GLY A 221 -18.62 20.95 5.23
CA GLY A 221 -20.04 21.27 5.12
C GLY A 221 -20.38 22.51 5.95
N GLY A 222 -20.27 23.70 5.34
CA GLY A 222 -20.70 24.96 5.97
C GLY A 222 -20.37 26.20 5.13
N ASN A 223 -21.42 26.76 4.50
CA ASN A 223 -21.51 27.99 3.70
C ASN A 223 -20.67 28.04 2.41
N GLN A 224 -21.23 28.12 1.19
CA GLN A 224 -22.52 28.63 0.71
C GLN A 224 -23.17 27.66 -0.28
#